data_AF-A0AAV0X277-F1
#
_entry.id   AF-A0AAV0X277-F1
#
_cell.length_a   1.000
_cell.length_b   1.000
_cell.length_c   1.000
_cell.angle_alpha   90.00
_cell.angle_beta   90.00
_cell.angle_gamma   90.00
#
_symmetry.space_group_name_H-M   'P 1'
#
loop_
_entity.id
_entity.type
_entity.pdbx_description
1 polymer ?
#
loop_
_entity_poly.entity_id
_entity_poly.type
_entity_poly.pdbx_seq_one_letter_code
_entity_poly.pdbx_strand_id
1 'polypeptide(L)'
;MENNAERRRPLPTEEAPTELMSKLLYSALVWSVALVFKRNVRTILRPQKTIALRTEMAYRTVSTAAIMVAAGIIRAHLLAFERTRRDEISSEPDRASMEKEIREEVFNKWQSECYQEPDTGRWTWRLIRNVKTWFNRKG
;
A
#
# COMPACT_ATOMS: atom_id res chain seq x y z
N MET A 1 20.49 34.75 -17.38
CA MET A 1 20.24 34.12 -16.07
C MET A 1 18.81 33.65 -16.08
N GLU A 2 18.57 32.41 -16.48
CA GLU A 2 17.22 31.83 -16.46
C GLU A 2 17.37 30.40 -15.95
N ASN A 3 16.72 30.16 -14.82
CA ASN A 3 16.99 29.06 -13.91
C ASN A 3 16.34 27.78 -14.47
N ASN A 4 17.13 27.00 -15.21
CA ASN A 4 16.77 25.68 -15.73
C ASN A 4 16.76 24.63 -14.61
N ALA A 5 15.96 24.86 -13.58
CA ALA A 5 15.60 23.85 -12.61
C ALA A 5 14.51 22.98 -13.26
N GLU A 6 14.98 21.94 -13.95
CA GLU A 6 14.25 20.75 -14.36
C GLU A 6 12.91 20.56 -13.63
N ARG A 7 11.81 20.95 -14.28
CA ARG A 7 10.51 20.32 -14.01
C ARG A 7 10.65 18.85 -14.40
N ARG A 8 11.10 18.01 -13.47
CA ARG A 8 11.06 16.56 -13.63
C ARG A 8 9.59 16.19 -13.81
N ARG A 9 9.20 15.91 -15.06
CA ARG A 9 7.96 15.17 -15.33
C ARG A 9 8.08 13.86 -14.55
N PRO A 10 7.10 13.49 -13.71
CA PRO A 10 7.13 12.19 -13.06
C PRO A 10 7.23 11.11 -14.15
N LEU A 11 8.14 10.17 -13.96
CA LEU A 11 8.31 9.08 -14.92
C LEU A 11 6.97 8.32 -15.04
N PRO A 12 6.60 7.75 -16.20
CA PRO A 12 5.36 6.99 -16.40
C PRO A 12 5.11 5.86 -15.38
N THR A 13 6.14 5.49 -14.63
CA THR A 13 6.15 4.50 -13.56
C THR A 13 5.52 4.96 -12.24
N GLU A 14 5.32 6.26 -12.02
CA GLU A 14 4.68 6.81 -10.81
C GLU A 14 3.14 6.87 -10.92
N GLU A 15 2.60 7.04 -12.14
CA GLU A 15 1.15 7.06 -12.38
C GLU A 15 0.53 5.66 -12.42
N ALA A 16 1.28 4.67 -12.91
CA ALA A 16 0.85 3.28 -12.99
C ALA A 16 0.35 2.67 -11.66
N PRO A 17 1.03 2.87 -10.50
CA PRO A 17 0.52 2.38 -9.22
C PRO A 17 -0.78 3.09 -8.83
N THR A 18 -0.87 4.42 -8.92
CA THR A 18 -2.07 5.15 -8.48
C THR A 18 -3.29 4.84 -9.35
N GLU A 19 -3.11 4.69 -10.67
CA GLU A 19 -4.18 4.30 -11.61
C GLU A 19 -4.66 2.86 -11.37
N LEU A 20 -3.75 1.91 -11.17
CA LEU A 20 -4.15 0.54 -10.85
C LEU A 20 -4.93 0.51 -9.53
N MET A 21 -4.49 1.27 -8.52
CA MET A 21 -5.17 1.34 -7.24
C MET A 21 -6.57 1.95 -7.34
N SER A 22 -6.75 3.01 -8.14
CA SER A 22 -8.07 3.64 -8.30
C SER A 22 -9.08 2.68 -8.96
N LYS A 23 -8.67 1.97 -10.03
CA LYS A 23 -9.49 0.97 -10.72
C LYS A 23 -9.79 -0.23 -9.82
N LEU A 24 -8.78 -0.76 -9.14
CA LEU A 24 -8.91 -1.93 -8.26
C LEU A 24 -9.85 -1.66 -7.09
N LEU A 25 -9.76 -0.47 -6.51
CA LEU A 25 -10.52 -0.13 -5.31
C LEU A 25 -11.94 0.37 -5.61
N TYR A 26 -12.29 0.69 -6.86
CA TYR A 26 -13.62 1.20 -7.22
C TYR A 26 -14.75 0.29 -6.71
N SER A 27 -14.58 -1.02 -6.83
CA SER A 27 -15.53 -2.03 -6.34
C SER A 27 -15.12 -2.66 -5.01
N ALA A 28 -14.21 -2.03 -4.24
CA ALA A 28 -13.65 -2.60 -3.01
C ALA A 28 -14.72 -3.06 -2.01
N LEU A 29 -15.81 -2.31 -1.86
CA LEU A 29 -16.89 -2.64 -0.94
C LEU A 29 -17.57 -3.97 -1.28
N VAL A 30 -17.62 -4.35 -2.57
CA VAL A 30 -18.26 -5.59 -3.03
C VAL A 30 -17.37 -6.80 -2.75
N TRP A 31 -16.07 -6.67 -3.04
CA TRP A 31 -15.15 -7.81 -2.93
C TRP A 31 -14.37 -7.88 -1.61
N SER A 32 -14.42 -6.84 -0.75
CA SER A 32 -13.71 -6.84 0.54
C SER A 32 -14.11 -8.01 1.43
N VAL A 33 -15.38 -8.42 1.38
CA VAL A 33 -15.91 -9.61 2.08
C VAL A 33 -15.20 -10.90 1.66
N ALA A 34 -14.72 -10.98 0.41
CA ALA A 34 -14.00 -12.14 -0.09
C ALA A 34 -12.54 -12.22 0.40
N LEU A 35 -12.02 -11.18 1.08
CA LEU A 35 -10.63 -11.14 1.58
C LEU A 35 -10.38 -12.00 2.81
N VAL A 36 -11.43 -12.61 3.38
CA VAL A 36 -11.31 -13.63 4.43
C VAL A 36 -10.40 -14.78 3.98
N PHE A 37 -10.39 -15.09 2.67
CA PHE A 37 -9.55 -16.14 2.11
C PHE A 37 -8.18 -15.62 1.69
N LYS A 38 -7.11 -16.19 2.27
CA LYS A 38 -5.70 -15.88 1.91
C LYS A 38 -5.41 -16.03 0.41
N ARG A 39 -6.11 -16.94 -0.29
CA ARG A 39 -5.99 -17.11 -1.74
C ARG A 39 -6.37 -15.84 -2.50
N ASN A 40 -7.44 -15.17 -2.09
CA ASN A 40 -7.96 -13.96 -2.74
C ASN A 40 -7.01 -12.78 -2.52
N VAL A 41 -6.51 -12.64 -1.29
CA VAL A 41 -5.46 -11.66 -0.96
C VAL A 41 -4.23 -11.87 -1.85
N ARG A 42 -3.74 -13.11 -2.01
CA ARG A 42 -2.61 -13.41 -2.89
C ARG A 42 -2.89 -13.08 -4.36
N THR A 43 -4.10 -13.37 -4.85
CA THR A 43 -4.49 -13.04 -6.23
C THR A 43 -4.42 -11.55 -6.50
N ILE A 44 -4.90 -10.72 -5.57
CA ILE A 44 -4.91 -9.26 -5.69
C ILE A 44 -3.51 -8.66 -5.52
N LEU A 45 -2.66 -9.24 -4.67
CA LEU A 45 -1.30 -8.74 -4.45
C LEU A 45 -0.35 -9.01 -5.63
N ARG A 46 -0.61 -10.01 -6.47
CA ARG A 46 0.22 -10.34 -7.64
C ARG A 46 0.43 -9.17 -8.60
N PRO A 47 -0.63 -8.52 -9.13
CA PRO A 47 -0.46 -7.36 -10.03
C PRO A 47 0.24 -6.20 -9.33
N GLN A 48 -0.10 -5.92 -8.06
CA GLN A 48 0.57 -4.88 -7.28
C GLN A 48 2.07 -5.16 -7.12
N LYS A 49 2.46 -6.42 -6.87
CA LYS A 49 3.88 -6.81 -6.72
C LYS A 49 4.64 -6.54 -8.01
N THR A 50 4.05 -6.88 -9.15
CA THR A 50 4.66 -6.64 -10.47
C THR A 50 4.92 -5.15 -10.70
N ILE A 51 3.98 -4.29 -10.31
CA ILE A 51 4.17 -2.83 -10.41
C ILE A 51 5.28 -2.38 -9.46
N ALA A 52 5.21 -2.78 -8.18
CA ALA A 52 6.21 -2.39 -7.18
C ALA A 52 7.64 -2.82 -7.58
N LEU A 53 7.80 -4.02 -8.16
CA LEU A 53 9.08 -4.49 -8.69
C LEU A 53 9.60 -3.62 -9.84
N ARG A 54 8.71 -3.15 -10.73
CA ARG A 54 9.08 -2.29 -11.86
C ARG A 54 9.43 -0.88 -11.40
N THR A 55 8.65 -0.31 -10.46
CA THR A 55 8.89 1.02 -9.90
C THR A 55 10.24 1.08 -9.18
N GLU A 56 10.61 0.05 -8.43
CA GLU A 56 11.90 -0.01 -7.70
C GLU A 56 13.03 -0.68 -8.49
N MET A 57 12.78 -1.12 -9.73
CA MET A 57 13.73 -1.89 -10.55
C MET A 57 14.34 -3.11 -9.82
N ALA A 58 13.54 -3.77 -8.97
CA ALA A 58 14.01 -4.81 -8.06
C ALA A 58 13.93 -6.22 -8.66
N TYR A 59 14.73 -7.14 -8.11
CA TYR A 59 14.73 -8.55 -8.51
C TYR A 59 13.40 -9.25 -8.21
N ARG A 60 13.00 -10.19 -9.08
CA ARG A 60 11.74 -10.96 -8.95
C ARG A 60 11.65 -11.80 -7.66
N THR A 61 12.79 -12.13 -7.06
CA THR A 61 12.91 -12.92 -5.83
C THR A 61 12.60 -12.14 -4.56
N VAL A 62 12.54 -10.80 -4.63
CA VAL A 62 12.18 -9.97 -3.48
C VAL A 62 10.77 -10.34 -3.00
N SER A 63 10.60 -10.46 -1.67
CA SER A 63 9.31 -10.81 -1.07
C SER A 63 8.25 -9.75 -1.37
N THR A 64 6.98 -10.15 -1.34
CA THR A 64 5.89 -9.21 -1.57
C THR A 64 5.84 -8.16 -0.47
N ALA A 65 6.02 -8.49 0.82
CA ALA A 65 6.06 -7.45 1.85
C ALA A 65 7.19 -6.46 1.61
N ALA A 66 8.39 -6.98 1.34
CA ALA A 66 9.59 -6.18 1.21
C ALA A 66 9.46 -5.13 0.12
N ILE A 67 9.02 -5.54 -1.08
CA ILE A 67 8.91 -4.63 -2.22
C ILE A 67 7.79 -3.60 -2.03
N MET A 68 6.68 -3.96 -1.38
CA MET A 68 5.58 -3.02 -1.11
C MET A 68 6.02 -1.91 -0.16
N VAL A 69 6.74 -2.26 0.90
CA VAL A 69 7.30 -1.27 1.84
C VAL A 69 8.35 -0.41 1.15
N ALA A 70 9.28 -1.01 0.40
CA ALA A 70 10.30 -0.26 -0.34
C ALA A 70 9.68 0.72 -1.34
N ALA A 71 8.69 0.27 -2.12
CA ALA A 71 7.96 1.07 -3.08
C ALA A 71 7.08 2.16 -2.43
N GLY A 72 6.73 2.01 -1.15
CA GLY A 72 5.73 2.89 -0.50
C GLY A 72 4.32 2.61 -1.00
N ILE A 73 4.03 1.40 -1.47
CA ILE A 73 2.70 1.02 -1.99
C ILE A 73 1.95 0.27 -0.89
N ILE A 74 0.82 0.84 -0.44
CA ILE A 74 -0.07 0.16 0.51
C ILE A 74 -0.75 -1.01 -0.21
N ARG A 75 -0.75 -2.16 0.46
CA ARG A 75 -1.37 -3.39 -0.05
C ARG A 75 -2.87 -3.19 -0.27
N ALA A 76 -3.40 -3.71 -1.38
CA ALA A 76 -4.77 -3.44 -1.80
C ALA A 76 -5.82 -3.93 -0.81
N HIS A 77 -5.60 -5.06 -0.14
CA HIS A 77 -6.54 -5.58 0.84
C HIS A 77 -6.64 -4.68 2.09
N LEU A 78 -5.55 -3.99 2.45
CA LEU A 78 -5.55 -2.99 3.53
C LEU A 78 -6.30 -1.71 3.11
N LEU A 79 -6.16 -1.30 1.85
CA LEU A 79 -6.92 -0.16 1.33
C LEU A 79 -8.41 -0.49 1.15
N ALA A 80 -8.74 -1.73 0.81
CA ALA A 80 -10.13 -2.20 0.78
C ALA A 80 -10.73 -2.23 2.19
N PHE A 81 -9.96 -2.66 3.19
CA PHE A 81 -10.33 -2.54 4.60
C PHE A 81 -10.56 -1.07 5.00
N GLU A 82 -9.64 -0.17 4.64
CA GLU A 82 -9.77 1.27 4.89
C GLU A 82 -11.05 1.86 4.27
N ARG A 83 -11.35 1.52 3.01
CA ARG A 83 -12.57 1.97 2.33
C ARG A 83 -13.84 1.44 2.96
N THR A 84 -13.85 0.16 3.33
CA THR A 84 -15.03 -0.45 3.98
C THR A 84 -15.30 0.23 5.31
N ARG A 85 -14.26 0.45 6.14
CA ARG A 85 -14.39 1.19 7.39
C ARG A 85 -14.85 2.63 7.21
N ARG A 86 -14.35 3.34 6.20
CA ARG A 86 -14.80 4.72 5.90
C ARG A 86 -16.26 4.81 5.50
N ASP A 87 -16.73 3.82 4.75
CA ASP A 87 -18.14 3.74 4.33
C ASP A 87 -19.04 3.52 5.55
N GLU A 88 -18.65 2.62 6.47
CA GLU A 88 -19.35 2.35 7.74
C GLU A 88 -19.53 3.61 8.60
N ILE A 89 -18.52 4.49 8.65
CA ILE A 89 -18.54 5.70 9.49
C ILE A 89 -19.02 6.95 8.73
N SER A 90 -19.46 6.82 7.48
CA SER A 90 -19.74 7.95 6.59
C SER A 90 -20.80 8.91 7.14
N SER A 91 -21.71 8.40 7.98
CA SER A 91 -22.80 9.14 8.59
C SER A 91 -22.47 9.67 10.00
N GLU A 92 -21.28 9.40 10.52
CA GLU A 92 -20.89 9.74 11.89
C GLU A 92 -20.46 11.21 12.02
N PRO A 93 -20.84 11.90 13.12
CA PRO A 93 -20.50 13.29 13.35
C PRO A 93 -18.99 13.51 13.59
N ASP A 94 -18.28 12.51 14.12
CA ASP A 94 -16.84 12.56 14.40
C ASP A 94 -15.99 11.83 13.33
N ARG A 95 -16.49 11.78 12.08
CA ARG A 95 -15.84 11.08 10.96
C ARG A 95 -14.36 11.40 10.80
N ALA A 96 -13.97 12.66 11.04
CA ALA A 96 -12.60 13.11 10.80
C ALA A 96 -11.60 12.50 11.81
N SER A 97 -12.01 12.32 13.06
CA SER A 97 -11.20 11.65 14.07
C SER A 97 -11.15 10.16 13.80
N MET A 98 -12.30 9.54 13.50
CA MET A 98 -12.40 8.13 13.17
C MET A 98 -11.61 7.75 11.91
N GLU A 99 -11.58 8.61 10.88
CA GLU A 99 -10.77 8.39 9.67
C GLU A 99 -9.26 8.35 9.97
N LYS A 100 -8.78 9.16 10.93
CA LYS A 100 -7.39 9.11 11.38
C LYS A 100 -7.10 7.81 12.12
N GLU A 101 -8.03 7.36 12.96
CA GLU A 101 -7.90 6.09 13.67
C GLU A 101 -7.88 4.90 12.71
N ILE A 102 -8.78 4.87 11.72
CA ILE A 102 -8.79 3.85 10.65
C ILE A 102 -7.44 3.85 9.93
N ARG A 103 -6.91 5.03 9.59
CA ARG A 103 -5.61 5.15 8.93
C ARG A 103 -4.47 4.62 9.82
N GLU A 104 -4.53 4.86 11.13
CA GLU A 104 -3.57 4.30 12.08
C GLU A 104 -3.69 2.77 12.15
N GLU A 105 -4.91 2.25 12.19
CA GLU A 105 -5.19 0.81 12.18
C GLU A 105 -4.63 0.14 10.92
N VAL A 106 -4.76 0.78 9.76
CA VAL A 106 -4.17 0.33 8.49
C VAL A 106 -2.65 0.20 8.61
N PHE A 107 -1.97 1.22 9.16
CA PHE A 107 -0.52 1.18 9.35
C PHE A 107 -0.11 0.09 10.36
N ASN A 108 -0.86 -0.08 11.44
CA ASN A 108 -0.59 -1.11 12.45
C ASN A 108 -0.74 -2.52 11.85
N LYS A 109 -1.80 -2.75 11.07
CA LYS A 109 -1.99 -4.02 10.33
C LYS A 109 -0.86 -4.24 9.32
N TRP A 110 -0.49 -3.20 8.57
CA TRP A 110 0.60 -3.29 7.61
C TRP A 110 1.93 -3.66 8.28
N GLN A 111 2.24 -3.01 9.40
CA GLN A 111 3.43 -3.29 10.20
C GLN A 111 3.43 -4.73 10.74
N SER A 112 2.29 -5.20 11.26
CA SER A 112 2.13 -6.58 11.73
C SER A 112 2.31 -7.60 10.61
N GLU A 113 1.72 -7.37 9.44
CA GLU A 113 1.90 -8.25 8.27
C GLU A 113 3.33 -8.29 7.75
N CYS A 114 4.08 -7.19 7.93
CA CYS A 114 5.49 -7.17 7.66
C CYS A 114 6.21 -8.11 8.66
N TYR A 115 6.04 -7.92 9.97
CA TYR A 115 6.71 -8.77 10.96
C TYR A 115 6.40 -10.28 10.86
N GLN A 116 5.21 -10.65 10.41
CA GLN A 116 4.78 -12.04 10.29
C GLN A 116 5.23 -12.75 9.00
N GLU A 117 5.86 -12.05 8.04
CA GLU A 117 6.27 -12.69 6.79
C GLU A 117 7.49 -13.62 7.01
N PRO A 118 7.45 -14.89 6.56
CA PRO A 118 8.57 -15.82 6.71
C PRO A 118 9.81 -15.40 5.90
N ASP A 119 10.94 -16.04 6.21
CA ASP A 119 12.36 -15.70 5.98
C ASP A 119 12.80 -14.90 4.73
N THR A 120 12.03 -14.82 3.65
CA THR A 120 12.36 -14.05 2.44
C THR A 120 12.24 -12.52 2.61
N GLY A 121 11.69 -12.04 3.73
CA GLY A 121 11.46 -10.61 4.02
C GLY A 121 12.20 -10.04 5.25
N ARG A 122 12.99 -10.83 5.98
CA ARG A 122 13.54 -10.42 7.30
C ARG A 122 14.39 -9.14 7.30
N TRP A 123 15.06 -8.87 6.19
CA TRP A 123 15.87 -7.65 6.07
C TRP A 123 15.00 -6.38 6.10
N THR A 124 13.75 -6.46 5.65
CA THR A 124 12.86 -5.29 5.54
C THR A 124 12.56 -4.71 6.90
N TRP A 125 12.25 -5.51 7.92
CA TRP A 125 12.02 -5.01 9.28
C TRP A 125 13.32 -4.59 9.98
N ARG A 126 14.46 -5.18 9.59
CA ARG A 126 15.77 -4.77 10.12
C ARG A 126 16.13 -3.35 9.69
N LEU A 127 15.84 -3.01 8.42
CA LEU A 127 16.14 -1.70 7.83
C LEU A 127 15.00 -0.69 8.02
N ILE A 128 13.75 -1.12 7.83
CA ILE A 128 12.54 -0.30 7.88
C ILE A 128 11.73 -0.74 9.09
N ARG A 129 12.08 -0.18 10.24
CA ARG A 129 11.45 -0.52 11.52
C ARG A 129 10.01 -0.01 11.65
N ASN A 130 9.73 1.14 11.06
CA ASN A 130 8.41 1.77 11.08
C ASN A 130 7.95 2.08 9.65
N VAL A 131 6.90 1.37 9.24
CA VAL A 131 6.34 1.47 7.89
C VAL A 131 5.64 2.81 7.68
N LYS A 132 4.96 3.35 8.69
CA LYS A 132 4.30 4.68 8.62
C LYS A 132 5.31 5.79 8.40
N THR A 133 6.39 5.81 9.19
CA THR A 133 7.46 6.81 9.04
C THR A 133 8.12 6.72 7.66
N TRP A 134 8.36 5.51 7.17
CA TRP A 134 8.93 5.31 5.84
C TRP A 134 7.99 5.79 4.72
N PHE A 135 6.71 5.43 4.80
CA PHE A 135 5.69 5.84 3.86
C PHE A 135 5.59 7.37 3.76
N ASN A 136 5.55 8.05 4.92
CA ASN A 136 5.49 9.51 5.00
C ASN A 136 6.77 10.22 4.54
N ARG A 137 7.88 9.51 4.33
CA ARG A 137 9.11 10.08 3.76
C ARG A 137 9.07 10.09 2.22
N LYS A 138 8.32 9.17 1.62
CA LYS A 138 8.25 8.97 0.17
C LYS A 138 7.12 9.77 -0.50
N GLY A 139 6.03 10.02 0.24
CA GLY A 139 4.94 10.90 -0.18
C GLY A 139 5.19 12.33 0.24
#